data_AF-A0A9P7CZA6-F1
#
_entry.id   AF-A0A9P7CZA6-F1
#
_cell.length_a   1.000
_cell.length_b   1.000
_cell.length_c   1.000
_cell.angle_alpha   90.00
_cell.angle_beta   90.00
_cell.angle_gamma   90.00
#
_symmetry.space_group_name_H-M   'P 1'
#
loop_
_entity.id
_entity.type
_entity.pdbx_description
1 polymer ?
#
loop_
_entity_poly.entity_id
_entity_poly.type
_entity_poly.pdbx_seq_one_letter_code
_entity_poly.pdbx_strand_id
1 'polypeptide(L)'
;MAECFEMVKVIDGCKEKTYGVRDEYRVSGHAARIMLENIETKATEYLRSDPVLWIPSKVWFELIRRRVRELQRTQIAIVKKNPPNLGILTGLLNHMLRSTTTTPIIYDFHVRESLALLEYRNVLETAGMFFLQEFDLASETCLDEVQQVDDVNVLALMGVNAKAQRDRAVGRSNPQAMAESELEDYPLGRTPTWNRLKSAIANSPAMIMRPWSWSSRLFNMDLSVGRLFIMFTRHIWLMLTNEVLKGITPHPNSLQEAMKCWTITSVDDTLAAVAFEACNSGLQDHTGVTAGRLGPRSRRFGDRSTLFFPDPDASYKDNTQWSTLWEGDGYIAEFHRTIQTMDEDQRASLKQGLSEVFSEVHCLPASGSRVWTQKNDAIVFITNPTFYRIDCIGRGGDRQQRAIRAHRTMKLIKGKRIFAADLMDSQPFNTDGNLRRKTERQKRRELQKKMTMAKKNKRVPPPPRPRRPFPMTQLEDIVE
;
A
#
# COMPACT_ATOMS: atom_id res chain seq x y z
N MET A 1 11.33 7.54 33.51
CA MET A 1 10.72 6.53 34.42
C MET A 1 11.23 6.65 35.84
N ALA A 2 12.54 6.54 36.11
CA ALA A 2 13.11 6.74 37.45
C ALA A 2 12.79 8.14 38.04
N GLU A 3 12.82 9.17 37.19
CA GLU A 3 12.50 10.56 37.59
C GLU A 3 11.08 10.74 38.13
N CYS A 4 10.07 10.07 37.56
CA CYS A 4 8.70 10.14 38.07
C CYS A 4 8.57 9.51 39.46
N PHE A 5 9.31 8.42 39.73
CA PHE A 5 9.34 7.78 41.04
C PHE A 5 9.97 8.68 42.10
N GLU A 6 11.11 9.31 41.77
CA GLU A 6 11.76 10.27 42.67
C GLU A 6 10.87 11.49 42.92
N MET A 7 10.21 12.01 41.89
CA MET A 7 9.26 13.13 42.03
C MET A 7 8.09 12.76 42.95
N VAL A 8 7.50 11.56 42.78
CA VAL A 8 6.42 11.07 43.66
C VAL A 8 6.90 10.95 45.11
N LYS A 9 8.11 10.44 45.34
CA LYS A 9 8.70 10.29 46.67
C LYS A 9 8.90 11.65 47.35
N VAL A 10 9.39 12.65 46.60
CA VAL A 10 9.51 14.03 47.10
C VAL A 10 8.13 14.59 47.47
N ILE A 11 7.14 14.45 46.60
CA ILE A 11 5.77 14.94 46.82
C ILE A 11 5.14 14.28 48.06
N ASP A 12 5.31 12.97 48.25
CA ASP A 12 4.79 12.27 49.42
C ASP A 12 5.41 12.81 50.73
N GLY A 13 6.68 13.20 50.72
CA GLY A 13 7.36 13.84 51.86
C GLY A 13 6.94 15.28 52.15
N CYS A 14 6.17 15.92 51.26
CA CYS A 14 5.70 17.30 51.40
C CYS A 14 4.30 17.41 52.01
N LYS A 15 3.55 16.31 52.11
CA LYS A 15 2.12 16.31 52.53
C LYS A 15 1.89 16.89 53.93
N GLU A 16 2.83 16.67 54.84
CA GLU A 16 2.75 17.11 56.24
C GLU A 16 3.48 18.44 56.51
N LYS A 17 3.93 19.14 55.46
CA LYS A 17 4.64 20.41 55.57
C LYS A 17 3.75 21.57 55.15
N THR A 18 3.95 22.73 55.75
CA THR A 18 3.31 23.99 55.31
C THR A 18 4.16 24.65 54.24
N TYR A 19 3.52 25.17 53.19
CA TYR A 19 4.18 25.89 52.11
C TYR A 19 3.50 27.25 51.93
N GLY A 20 4.30 28.29 51.73
CA GLY A 20 3.81 29.59 51.30
C GLY A 20 3.66 29.60 49.77
N VAL A 21 2.63 30.29 49.28
CA VAL A 21 2.44 30.53 47.84
C VAL A 21 2.89 31.95 47.54
N ARG A 22 3.53 32.13 46.38
CA ARG A 22 3.87 33.45 45.81
C ARG A 22 3.04 33.64 44.55
N ASP A 23 2.30 34.74 44.49
CA ASP A 23 1.59 35.14 43.29
C ASP A 23 2.58 35.84 42.33
N GLU A 24 2.71 35.34 41.10
CA GLU A 24 3.64 35.91 40.09
C GLU A 24 2.84 36.61 39.00
N TYR A 25 2.83 37.94 39.04
CA TYR A 25 2.22 38.77 37.99
C TYR A 25 3.25 39.08 36.90
N ARG A 26 2.94 38.66 35.66
CA ARG A 26 3.69 39.08 34.47
C ARG A 26 2.96 40.25 33.82
N VAL A 27 3.39 41.47 34.17
CA VAL A 27 2.79 42.72 33.68
C VAL A 27 3.80 43.51 32.86
N SER A 28 3.32 44.26 31.85
CA SER A 28 4.16 45.23 31.15
C SER A 28 4.60 46.35 32.10
N GLY A 29 5.73 47.01 31.84
CA GLY A 29 6.19 48.11 32.69
C GLY A 29 5.14 49.23 32.85
N HIS A 30 4.33 49.45 31.82
CA HIS A 30 3.21 50.41 31.87
C HIS A 30 2.08 49.94 32.79
N ALA A 31 1.66 48.68 32.69
CA ALA A 31 0.65 48.10 33.57
C ALA A 31 1.13 48.03 35.04
N ALA A 32 2.42 47.74 35.26
CA ALA A 32 3.04 47.81 36.58
C ALA A 32 2.95 49.23 37.16
N ARG A 33 3.24 50.27 36.35
CA ARG A 33 3.13 51.67 36.78
C ARG A 33 1.70 52.04 37.18
N ILE A 34 0.70 51.64 36.39
CA ILE A 34 -0.73 51.84 36.70
C ILE A 34 -1.14 51.08 37.98
N MET A 35 -0.64 49.87 38.19
CA MET A 35 -0.92 49.10 39.42
C MET A 35 -0.29 49.75 40.65
N LEU A 36 0.89 50.33 40.52
CA LEU A 36 1.59 51.03 41.61
C LEU A 36 0.89 52.36 42.00
N GLU A 37 0.15 52.99 41.08
CA GLU A 37 -0.71 54.13 41.41
C GLU A 37 -1.80 53.70 42.41
N ASN A 38 -1.83 54.36 43.57
CA ASN A 38 -2.75 54.06 44.69
C ASN A 38 -2.63 52.63 45.24
N ILE A 39 -1.41 52.08 45.28
CA ILE A 39 -1.16 50.71 45.76
C ILE A 39 -1.70 50.43 47.16
N GLU A 40 -1.65 51.39 48.09
CA GLU A 40 -2.14 51.19 49.46
C GLU A 40 -3.65 50.91 49.48
N THR A 41 -4.43 51.71 48.75
CA THR A 41 -5.88 51.54 48.63
C THR A 41 -6.21 50.21 47.95
N LYS A 42 -5.55 49.91 46.83
CA LYS A 42 -5.73 48.66 46.08
C LYS A 42 -5.34 47.43 46.90
N ALA A 43 -4.24 47.49 47.65
CA ALA A 43 -3.79 46.41 48.52
C ALA A 43 -4.78 46.18 49.67
N THR A 44 -5.32 47.26 50.25
CA THR A 44 -6.34 47.17 51.30
C THR A 44 -7.63 46.56 50.77
N GLU A 45 -8.08 46.97 49.59
CA GLU A 45 -9.26 46.41 48.92
C GLU A 45 -9.07 44.94 48.57
N TYR A 46 -7.90 44.59 48.02
CA TYR A 46 -7.50 43.22 47.71
C TYR A 46 -7.46 42.33 48.97
N LEU A 47 -6.86 42.78 50.07
CA LEU A 47 -6.84 41.99 51.31
C LEU A 47 -8.23 41.83 51.92
N ARG A 48 -9.11 42.82 51.74
CA ARG A 48 -10.51 42.74 52.18
C ARG A 48 -11.34 41.78 51.33
N SER A 49 -10.93 41.48 50.09
CA SER A 49 -11.65 40.55 49.21
C SER A 49 -11.36 39.08 49.50
N ASP A 50 -10.61 38.77 50.57
CA ASP A 50 -10.14 37.43 50.92
C ASP A 50 -9.53 36.69 49.71
N PRO A 51 -8.43 37.22 49.15
CA PRO A 51 -7.98 36.83 47.83
C PRO A 51 -7.21 35.50 47.82
N VAL A 52 -6.91 34.95 49.01
CA VAL A 52 -6.06 33.77 49.16
C VAL A 52 -6.93 32.54 49.44
N LEU A 53 -7.00 31.64 48.46
CA LEU A 53 -7.58 30.32 48.67
C LEU A 53 -6.56 29.41 49.38
N TRP A 54 -6.79 29.13 50.66
CA TRP A 54 -5.97 28.18 51.43
C TRP A 54 -6.34 26.74 51.12
N ILE A 55 -5.42 25.99 50.50
CA ILE A 55 -5.59 24.57 50.21
C ILE A 55 -4.70 23.76 51.17
N PRO A 56 -5.25 22.76 51.90
CA PRO A 56 -4.43 21.90 52.75
C PRO A 56 -3.31 21.22 51.95
N SER A 57 -2.07 21.24 52.43
CA SER A 57 -0.91 20.64 51.74
C SER A 57 -1.17 19.21 51.30
N LYS A 58 -1.79 18.40 52.16
CA LYS A 58 -2.17 17.02 51.86
C LYS A 58 -3.05 16.92 50.61
N VAL A 59 -4.00 17.82 50.42
CA VAL A 59 -4.90 17.83 49.26
C VAL A 59 -4.14 18.23 48.01
N TRP A 60 -3.37 19.33 48.08
CA TRP A 60 -2.58 19.81 46.95
C TRP A 60 -1.54 18.79 46.46
N PHE A 61 -0.70 18.27 47.36
CA PHE A 61 0.32 17.30 46.99
C PHE A 61 -0.27 15.95 46.57
N GLU A 62 -1.42 15.54 47.11
CA GLU A 62 -2.11 14.35 46.62
C GLU A 62 -2.60 14.52 45.18
N LEU A 63 -3.10 15.70 44.79
CA LEU A 63 -3.47 16.02 43.42
C LEU A 63 -2.27 15.92 42.47
N ILE A 64 -1.15 16.59 42.80
CA ILE A 64 0.06 16.57 41.97
C ILE A 64 0.60 15.14 41.86
N ARG A 65 0.62 14.39 42.96
CA ARG A 65 1.06 12.99 42.98
C ARG A 65 0.24 12.11 42.03
N ARG A 66 -1.10 12.24 42.08
CA ARG A 66 -2.00 11.50 41.19
C ARG A 66 -1.72 11.85 39.74
N ARG A 67 -1.57 13.14 39.43
CA ARG A 67 -1.29 13.62 38.07
C ARG A 67 0.01 13.05 37.51
N VAL A 68 1.10 13.07 38.28
CA VAL A 68 2.39 12.47 37.88
C VAL A 68 2.24 10.97 37.62
N ARG A 69 1.52 10.25 38.48
CA ARG A 69 1.28 8.81 38.33
C ARG A 69 0.45 8.47 37.10
N GLU A 70 -0.63 9.22 36.85
CA GLU A 70 -1.47 8.98 35.68
C GLU A 70 -0.73 9.28 34.39
N LEU A 71 0.00 10.41 34.29
CA LEU A 71 0.84 10.70 33.13
C LEU A 71 1.90 9.61 32.89
N GLN A 72 2.51 9.10 33.96
CA GLN A 72 3.46 8.00 33.87
C GLN A 72 2.79 6.71 33.37
N ARG A 73 1.63 6.33 33.91
CA ARG A 73 0.86 5.15 33.49
C ARG A 73 0.47 5.25 32.02
N THR A 74 -0.02 6.42 31.61
CA THR A 74 -0.39 6.70 30.23
C THR A 74 0.81 6.60 29.31
N GLN A 75 1.97 7.18 29.65
CA GLN A 75 3.19 7.03 28.85
C GLN A 75 3.60 5.57 28.67
N ILE A 76 3.54 4.76 29.73
CA ILE A 76 3.83 3.32 29.65
C ILE A 76 2.83 2.62 28.73
N ALA A 77 1.54 2.95 28.84
CA ALA A 77 0.48 2.35 28.03
C ALA A 77 0.66 2.68 26.54
N ILE A 78 0.92 3.95 26.20
CA ILE A 78 1.13 4.39 24.82
C ILE A 78 2.41 3.77 24.24
N VAL A 79 3.51 3.71 24.99
CA VAL A 79 4.75 3.04 24.53
C VAL A 79 4.52 1.56 24.25
N LYS A 80 3.73 0.87 25.09
CA LYS A 80 3.38 -0.54 24.88
C LYS A 80 2.48 -0.72 23.66
N LYS A 81 1.53 0.19 23.46
CA LYS A 81 0.64 0.21 22.27
C LYS A 81 1.42 0.52 20.99
N ASN A 82 2.40 1.43 21.09
CA ASN A 82 3.25 1.91 20.00
C ASN A 82 2.41 2.44 18.81
N PRO A 83 1.61 3.50 19.00
CA PRO A 83 0.84 4.11 17.93
C PRO A 83 1.74 4.88 16.95
N PRO A 84 1.25 5.21 15.73
CA PRO A 84 2.06 5.87 14.69
C PRO A 84 2.55 7.30 15.03
N ASN A 85 1.88 7.97 15.96
CA ASN A 85 2.18 9.29 16.52
C ASN A 85 2.80 9.23 17.93
N LEU A 86 3.51 8.13 18.27
CA LEU A 86 4.10 7.91 19.58
C LEU A 86 4.98 9.08 20.05
N GLY A 87 5.78 9.66 19.16
CA GLY A 87 6.66 10.79 19.45
C GLY A 87 5.89 12.05 19.82
N ILE A 88 4.85 12.38 19.05
CA ILE A 88 3.94 13.50 19.33
C ILE A 88 3.27 13.32 20.71
N LEU A 89 2.68 12.15 20.97
CA LEU A 89 2.03 11.84 22.25
C LEU A 89 3.02 11.89 23.42
N THR A 90 4.24 11.40 23.22
CA THR A 90 5.31 11.46 24.23
C THR A 90 5.72 12.91 24.51
N GLY A 91 5.83 13.76 23.48
CA GLY A 91 6.12 15.18 23.63
C GLY A 91 5.04 15.91 24.44
N LEU A 92 3.77 15.66 24.13
CA LEU A 92 2.63 16.19 24.88
C LEU A 92 2.62 15.74 26.35
N LEU A 93 2.76 14.44 26.61
CA LEU A 93 2.78 13.91 27.97
C LEU A 93 3.96 14.44 28.79
N ASN A 94 5.14 14.60 28.16
CA ASN A 94 6.29 15.22 28.82
C ASN A 94 6.05 16.70 29.12
N HIS A 95 5.42 17.45 28.22
CA HIS A 95 5.01 18.82 28.49
C HIS A 95 4.05 18.87 29.69
N MET A 96 2.99 18.05 29.69
CA MET A 96 2.04 17.98 30.80
C MET A 96 2.70 17.58 32.12
N LEU A 97 3.69 16.69 32.08
CA LEU A 97 4.46 16.28 33.27
C LEU A 97 5.26 17.45 33.83
N ARG A 98 5.95 18.22 32.98
CA ARG A 98 6.67 19.43 33.40
C ARG A 98 5.72 20.50 33.95
N SER A 99 4.53 20.61 33.36
CA SER A 99 3.45 21.52 33.79
C SER A 99 2.85 21.18 35.15
N THR A 100 3.20 20.04 35.76
CA THR A 100 2.72 19.69 37.12
C THR A 100 3.38 20.49 38.24
N THR A 101 4.61 20.97 38.01
CA THR A 101 5.42 21.64 39.04
C THR A 101 5.91 23.03 38.62
N THR A 102 5.91 23.31 37.31
CA THR A 102 6.43 24.56 36.75
C THR A 102 5.60 24.97 35.55
N THR A 103 5.76 26.20 35.07
CA THR A 103 5.24 26.63 33.76
C THR A 103 6.35 26.43 32.72
N PRO A 104 6.38 25.30 31.98
CA PRO A 104 7.47 25.02 31.06
C PRO A 104 7.45 25.95 29.84
N ILE A 105 8.64 26.35 29.40
CA ILE A 105 8.83 26.98 28.09
C ILE A 105 8.71 25.89 27.01
N ILE A 106 7.85 26.12 26.02
CA ILE A 106 7.63 25.19 24.91
C ILE A 106 8.64 25.49 23.81
N TYR A 107 9.66 24.64 23.67
CA TYR A 107 10.70 24.78 22.65
C TYR A 107 10.38 23.98 21.38
N ASP A 108 9.80 22.79 21.55
CA ASP A 108 9.57 21.87 20.44
C ASP A 108 8.38 22.28 19.58
N PHE A 109 8.60 22.39 18.27
CA PHE A 109 7.60 22.81 17.31
C PHE A 109 6.35 21.91 17.34
N HIS A 110 6.54 20.59 17.32
CA HIS A 110 5.46 19.60 17.30
C HIS A 110 4.59 19.65 18.57
N VAL A 111 5.18 19.95 19.72
CA VAL A 111 4.43 20.14 20.97
C VAL A 111 3.60 21.42 20.89
N ARG A 112 4.19 22.53 20.42
CA ARG A 112 3.47 23.80 20.27
C ARG A 112 2.29 23.69 19.31
N GLU A 113 2.48 23.02 18.18
CA GLU A 113 1.42 22.77 17.19
C GLU A 113 0.32 21.89 17.77
N SER A 114 0.68 20.79 18.43
CA SER A 114 -0.30 19.90 19.07
C SER A 114 -1.10 20.61 20.16
N LEU A 115 -0.48 21.46 20.97
CA LEU A 115 -1.17 22.27 21.98
C LEU A 115 -2.11 23.31 21.34
N ALA A 116 -1.78 23.85 20.17
CA ALA A 116 -2.67 24.75 19.45
C ALA A 116 -3.90 24.02 18.92
N LEU A 117 -3.72 22.82 18.37
CA LEU A 117 -4.83 21.96 17.90
C LEU A 117 -5.75 21.51 19.05
N LEU A 118 -5.19 21.29 20.24
CA LEU A 118 -5.93 20.91 21.45
C LEU A 118 -6.50 22.11 22.22
N GLU A 119 -6.55 23.28 21.58
CA GLU A 119 -7.06 24.52 22.17
C GLU A 119 -6.51 24.82 23.58
N TYR A 120 -5.23 24.56 23.81
CA TYR A 120 -4.58 24.61 25.13
C TYR A 120 -4.93 25.86 25.95
N ARG A 121 -4.98 27.02 25.30
CA ARG A 121 -5.32 28.29 25.92
C ARG A 121 -6.77 28.32 26.42
N ASN A 122 -7.73 27.90 25.60
CA ASN A 122 -9.14 27.89 25.96
C ASN A 122 -9.39 26.94 27.13
N VAL A 123 -8.75 25.77 27.11
CA VAL A 123 -8.85 24.77 28.18
C VAL A 123 -8.25 25.31 29.48
N LEU A 124 -7.08 25.96 29.43
CA LEU A 124 -6.46 26.57 30.61
C LEU A 124 -7.30 27.72 31.18
N GLU A 125 -7.84 28.60 30.33
CA GLU A 125 -8.66 29.73 30.78
C GLU A 125 -9.95 29.26 31.46
N THR A 126 -10.51 28.13 31.01
CA THR A 126 -11.76 27.58 31.57
C THR A 126 -11.53 26.72 32.81
N ALA A 127 -10.54 25.83 32.78
CA ALA A 127 -10.34 24.81 33.82
C ALA A 127 -9.18 25.10 34.78
N GLY A 128 -8.39 26.15 34.53
CA GLY A 128 -7.18 26.47 35.30
C GLY A 128 -6.03 25.46 35.12
N MET A 129 -6.26 24.37 34.40
CA MET A 129 -5.25 23.36 34.09
C MET A 129 -5.60 22.58 32.82
N PHE A 130 -4.58 22.08 32.14
CA PHE A 130 -4.74 21.37 30.87
C PHE A 130 -4.91 19.86 31.04
N PHE A 131 -5.88 19.31 30.31
CA PHE A 131 -6.20 17.89 30.20
C PHE A 131 -6.44 17.51 28.73
N LEU A 132 -6.24 16.24 28.39
CA LEU A 132 -6.58 15.71 27.08
C LEU A 132 -8.01 15.14 27.17
N GLN A 133 -8.99 15.81 26.57
CA GLN A 133 -10.42 15.49 26.76
C GLN A 133 -10.83 14.24 26.00
N GLU A 134 -10.46 14.13 24.72
CA GLU A 134 -10.79 13.00 23.84
C GLU A 134 -9.70 11.92 23.82
N PHE A 135 -8.82 11.91 24.83
CA PHE A 135 -7.74 10.93 24.88
C PHE A 135 -8.28 9.55 25.21
N ASP A 136 -8.17 8.64 24.25
CA ASP A 136 -8.63 7.26 24.38
C ASP A 136 -7.53 6.25 24.07
N LEU A 137 -7.08 5.52 25.10
CA LEU A 137 -6.11 4.45 24.94
C LEU A 137 -6.62 3.27 24.11
N ALA A 138 -7.93 3.13 23.89
CA ALA A 138 -8.49 2.12 22.99
C ALA A 138 -8.36 2.54 21.52
N SER A 139 -8.68 3.79 21.17
CA SER A 139 -8.55 4.36 19.81
C SER A 139 -7.13 4.22 19.23
N GLU A 140 -6.99 3.77 17.97
CA GLU A 140 -5.71 3.43 17.32
C GLU A 140 -4.64 4.52 17.44
N THR A 141 -5.08 5.76 17.27
CA THR A 141 -4.31 7.02 17.25
C THR A 141 -4.14 7.64 18.63
N CYS A 142 -4.92 7.18 19.61
CA CYS A 142 -5.06 7.67 20.97
C CYS A 142 -5.57 9.10 21.14
N LEU A 143 -5.46 9.95 20.11
CA LEU A 143 -5.90 11.34 20.09
C LEU A 143 -6.02 11.80 18.64
N ASP A 144 -7.24 12.09 18.19
CA ASP A 144 -7.54 12.34 16.76
C ASP A 144 -7.27 13.79 16.34
N GLU A 145 -7.26 14.71 17.29
CA GLU A 145 -7.13 16.15 17.08
C GLU A 145 -5.70 16.57 16.74
N VAL A 146 -4.71 15.73 17.02
CA VAL A 146 -3.29 16.01 16.75
C VAL A 146 -2.83 15.31 15.48
N GLN A 147 -1.58 15.54 15.08
CA GLN A 147 -1.02 14.83 13.94
C GLN A 147 -0.93 13.32 14.21
N GLN A 148 -1.37 12.54 13.21
CA GLN A 148 -1.59 11.10 13.34
C GLN A 148 -0.36 10.22 13.10
N VAL A 149 0.70 10.78 12.54
CA VAL A 149 1.95 10.08 12.27
C VAL A 149 3.12 11.00 12.57
N ASP A 150 4.10 10.51 13.32
CA ASP A 150 5.33 11.26 13.61
C ASP A 150 6.04 11.68 12.31
N ASP A 151 6.36 12.98 12.21
CA ASP A 151 7.14 13.53 11.11
C ASP A 151 8.64 13.27 11.27
N VAL A 152 9.44 13.64 10.27
CA VAL A 152 10.88 13.42 10.29
C VAL A 152 11.56 14.16 11.44
N ASN A 153 11.04 15.32 11.84
CA ASN A 153 11.59 16.15 12.91
C ASN A 153 11.35 15.52 14.28
N VAL A 154 10.15 15.01 14.54
CA VAL A 154 9.77 14.27 15.74
C VAL A 154 10.59 12.99 15.85
N LEU A 155 10.74 12.25 14.75
CA LEU A 155 11.55 11.03 14.74
C LEU A 155 13.03 11.30 15.04
N ALA A 156 13.56 12.45 14.62
CA ALA A 156 14.92 12.85 14.96
C ALA A 156 15.11 13.09 16.47
N LEU A 157 14.10 13.64 17.15
CA LEU A 157 14.08 13.85 18.60
C LEU A 157 13.95 12.54 19.38
N MET A 158 13.22 11.56 18.85
CA MET A 158 13.00 10.25 19.47
C MET A 158 14.21 9.30 19.38
N GLY A 159 15.19 9.61 18.52
CA GLY A 159 16.48 8.94 18.47
C GLY A 159 16.52 7.65 17.65
N VAL A 160 17.54 6.81 17.93
CA VAL A 160 17.88 5.64 17.11
C VAL A 160 16.76 4.60 17.20
N ASN A 161 16.27 4.14 16.04
CA ASN A 161 15.16 3.20 15.83
C ASN A 161 13.74 3.80 15.85
N ALA A 162 13.55 5.10 16.09
CA ALA A 162 12.22 5.72 16.07
C ALA A 162 11.50 5.50 14.73
N LYS A 163 12.20 5.68 13.61
CA LYS A 163 11.65 5.39 12.26
C LYS A 163 11.18 3.95 12.12
N ALA A 164 12.00 2.98 12.55
CA ALA A 164 11.64 1.56 12.48
C ALA A 164 10.45 1.20 13.41
N GLN A 165 10.33 1.86 14.56
CA GLN A 165 9.20 1.70 15.47
C GLN A 165 7.90 2.28 14.89
N ARG A 166 7.98 3.47 14.28
CA ARG A 166 6.87 4.08 13.53
C ARG A 166 6.46 3.24 12.34
N ASP A 167 7.41 2.73 11.54
CA ASP A 167 7.12 1.85 10.40
C ASP A 167 6.35 0.59 10.84
N ARG A 168 6.71 0.02 12.01
CA ARG A 168 5.98 -1.09 12.62
C ARG A 168 4.64 -0.67 13.19
N ALA A 169 4.52 0.53 13.76
CA ALA A 169 3.27 1.09 14.28
C ALA A 169 2.25 1.27 13.16
N VAL A 170 2.65 1.98 12.09
CA VAL A 170 1.87 2.18 10.87
C VAL A 170 1.47 0.83 10.24
N GLY A 171 2.37 -0.15 10.25
CA GLY A 171 2.07 -1.52 9.81
C GLY A 171 1.19 -2.35 10.77
N ARG A 172 1.01 -1.92 12.03
CA ARG A 172 0.16 -2.57 13.05
C ARG A 172 -1.22 -1.93 13.16
N SER A 173 -1.35 -0.63 12.88
CA SER A 173 -2.62 0.10 12.81
C SER A 173 -3.39 -0.17 11.50
N ASN A 174 -3.03 -1.22 10.75
CA ASN A 174 -3.90 -1.73 9.68
C ASN A 174 -3.55 -3.16 9.20
N PRO A 175 -3.85 -4.24 9.94
CA PRO A 175 -3.64 -5.60 9.45
C PRO A 175 -4.95 -6.33 9.06
N GLN A 176 -6.14 -5.86 9.47
CA GLN A 176 -7.39 -6.58 9.24
C GLN A 176 -8.41 -5.84 8.36
N ALA A 177 -8.58 -4.52 8.46
CA ALA A 177 -9.53 -3.79 7.61
C ALA A 177 -8.97 -3.49 6.21
N MET A 178 -7.70 -3.07 6.09
CA MET A 178 -7.06 -2.84 4.79
C MET A 178 -6.57 -4.12 4.10
N ALA A 179 -6.24 -5.21 4.80
CA ALA A 179 -5.76 -6.42 4.14
C ALA A 179 -6.87 -7.16 3.39
N GLU A 180 -8.13 -7.09 3.85
CA GLU A 180 -9.28 -7.63 3.11
C GLU A 180 -9.72 -6.67 2.01
N SER A 181 -9.80 -5.36 2.28
CA SER A 181 -10.21 -4.36 1.28
C SER A 181 -9.15 -4.06 0.19
N GLU A 182 -7.83 -4.11 0.49
CA GLU A 182 -6.79 -3.94 -0.55
C GLU A 182 -6.47 -5.24 -1.31
N LEU A 183 -6.65 -6.44 -0.72
CA LEU A 183 -6.59 -7.68 -1.52
C LEU A 183 -7.85 -7.87 -2.36
N GLU A 184 -9.02 -7.42 -1.89
CA GLU A 184 -10.17 -7.22 -2.77
C GLU A 184 -9.76 -6.20 -3.82
N ASP A 185 -9.70 -4.90 -3.47
CA ASP A 185 -8.98 -3.80 -4.15
C ASP A 185 -8.13 -4.17 -5.37
N TYR A 186 -7.00 -4.78 -5.03
CA TYR A 186 -5.81 -4.95 -5.82
C TYR A 186 -5.21 -6.34 -5.53
N PRO A 187 -5.74 -7.42 -6.13
CA PRO A 187 -5.37 -8.80 -5.81
C PRO A 187 -3.90 -9.15 -6.09
N LEU A 188 -3.19 -8.34 -6.87
CA LEU A 188 -1.76 -8.47 -7.15
C LEU A 188 -0.89 -7.41 -6.44
N GLY A 189 -1.50 -6.58 -5.59
CA GLY A 189 -0.97 -5.31 -5.12
C GLY A 189 -1.20 -4.19 -6.14
N ARG A 190 -1.08 -2.93 -5.69
CA ARG A 190 -1.35 -1.73 -6.50
C ARG A 190 -0.46 -1.61 -7.75
N THR A 191 0.78 -2.10 -7.68
CA THR A 191 1.80 -1.92 -8.73
C THR A 191 2.50 -3.20 -9.16
N PRO A 192 1.77 -4.19 -9.73
CA PRO A 192 2.36 -5.47 -10.10
C PRO A 192 3.30 -5.34 -11.31
N THR A 193 4.19 -6.32 -11.48
CA THR A 193 5.01 -6.45 -12.69
C THR A 193 4.16 -7.00 -13.85
N TRP A 194 4.53 -6.66 -15.09
CA TRP A 194 3.82 -7.14 -16.29
C TRP A 194 3.72 -8.66 -16.37
N ASN A 195 4.78 -9.38 -15.99
CA ASN A 195 4.78 -10.85 -16.00
C ASN A 195 3.82 -11.43 -14.96
N ARG A 196 3.71 -10.79 -13.79
CA ARG A 196 2.77 -11.20 -12.73
C ARG A 196 1.34 -10.95 -13.16
N LEU A 197 1.05 -9.81 -13.78
CA LEU A 197 -0.27 -9.49 -14.34
C LEU A 197 -0.66 -10.47 -15.44
N LYS A 198 0.23 -10.72 -16.41
CA LYS A 198 0.00 -11.66 -17.50
C LYS A 198 -0.29 -13.07 -16.99
N SER A 199 0.47 -13.54 -16.00
CA SER A 199 0.27 -14.86 -15.39
C SER A 199 -1.05 -14.93 -14.63
N ALA A 200 -1.43 -13.86 -13.92
CA ALA A 200 -2.68 -13.81 -13.18
C ALA A 200 -3.92 -13.78 -14.09
N ILE A 201 -3.88 -13.03 -15.19
CA ILE A 201 -4.97 -13.01 -16.19
C ILE A 201 -5.11 -14.37 -16.87
N ALA A 202 -4.00 -15.06 -17.16
CA ALA A 202 -4.05 -16.38 -17.76
C ALA A 202 -4.63 -17.45 -16.82
N ASN A 203 -4.41 -17.34 -15.51
CA ASN A 203 -4.81 -18.37 -14.53
C ASN A 203 -6.13 -18.06 -13.80
N SER A 204 -6.43 -16.78 -13.57
CA SER A 204 -7.56 -16.34 -12.73
C SER A 204 -8.06 -14.94 -13.16
N PRO A 205 -8.58 -14.79 -14.39
CA PRO A 205 -8.95 -13.49 -14.96
C PRO A 205 -10.06 -12.79 -14.18
N ALA A 206 -11.05 -13.53 -13.68
CA ALA A 206 -12.18 -12.97 -12.92
C ALA A 206 -11.75 -12.31 -11.59
N MET A 207 -10.63 -12.77 -11.00
CA MET A 207 -10.08 -12.17 -9.78
C MET A 207 -9.46 -10.79 -10.07
N ILE A 208 -8.80 -10.65 -11.22
CA ILE A 208 -8.04 -9.46 -11.61
C ILE A 208 -8.92 -8.36 -12.21
N MET A 209 -10.02 -8.76 -12.85
CA MET A 209 -10.94 -7.84 -13.50
C MET A 209 -11.94 -7.29 -12.48
N ARG A 210 -12.18 -5.99 -12.51
CA ARG A 210 -13.29 -5.36 -11.78
C ARG A 210 -14.61 -6.00 -12.25
N PRO A 211 -15.62 -6.14 -11.37
CA PRO A 211 -16.94 -6.57 -11.79
C PRO A 211 -17.48 -5.64 -12.86
N TRP A 212 -18.10 -6.23 -13.89
CA TRP A 212 -18.73 -5.43 -14.94
C TRP A 212 -19.96 -4.74 -14.36
N SER A 213 -20.12 -3.45 -14.64
CA SER A 213 -21.30 -2.66 -14.26
C SER A 213 -21.76 -1.82 -15.44
N TRP A 214 -23.06 -1.52 -15.47
CA TRP A 214 -23.64 -0.68 -16.51
C TRP A 214 -23.23 0.78 -16.27
N SER A 215 -22.46 1.35 -17.19
CA SER A 215 -21.96 2.72 -17.10
C SER A 215 -23.06 3.73 -17.39
N SER A 216 -23.14 4.79 -16.57
CA SER A 216 -24.11 5.87 -16.77
C SER A 216 -23.89 6.66 -18.07
N ARG A 217 -22.68 6.57 -18.64
CA ARG A 217 -22.34 7.17 -19.94
C ARG A 217 -23.14 6.56 -21.10
N LEU A 218 -23.66 5.35 -20.92
CA LEU A 218 -24.38 4.61 -21.96
C LEU A 218 -25.90 4.89 -21.96
N PHE A 219 -26.44 5.63 -20.99
CA PHE A 219 -27.89 5.87 -20.89
C PHE A 219 -28.47 6.67 -22.05
N ASN A 220 -27.69 7.59 -22.64
CA ASN A 220 -28.11 8.46 -23.73
C ASN A 220 -27.52 8.04 -25.09
N MET A 221 -27.12 6.77 -25.23
CA MET A 221 -26.52 6.27 -26.45
C MET A 221 -27.55 6.22 -27.59
N ASP A 222 -27.12 6.57 -28.80
CA ASP A 222 -27.94 6.46 -30.00
C ASP A 222 -28.41 5.01 -30.20
N LEU A 223 -29.70 4.84 -30.52
CA LEU A 223 -30.33 3.55 -30.82
C LEU A 223 -29.59 2.80 -31.93
N SER A 224 -29.01 3.52 -32.89
CA SER A 224 -28.23 2.96 -33.98
C SER A 224 -26.99 2.22 -33.48
N VAL A 225 -26.28 2.78 -32.49
CA VAL A 225 -25.12 2.14 -31.83
C VAL A 225 -25.56 0.85 -31.14
N GLY A 226 -26.64 0.93 -30.36
CA GLY A 226 -27.18 -0.21 -29.62
C GLY A 226 -27.55 -1.37 -30.55
N ARG A 227 -28.31 -1.06 -31.61
CA ARG A 227 -28.73 -2.04 -32.63
C ARG A 227 -27.54 -2.71 -33.30
N LEU A 228 -26.57 -1.93 -33.76
CA LEU A 228 -25.37 -2.44 -34.42
C LEU A 228 -24.52 -3.33 -33.51
N PHE A 229 -24.37 -2.94 -32.23
CA PHE A 229 -23.61 -3.74 -31.27
C PHE A 229 -24.31 -5.06 -30.89
N ILE A 230 -25.65 -5.05 -30.81
CA ILE A 230 -26.44 -6.27 -30.63
C ILE A 230 -26.24 -7.22 -31.81
N MET A 231 -26.35 -6.72 -33.04
CA MET A 231 -26.12 -7.52 -34.26
C MET A 231 -24.70 -8.06 -34.32
N PHE A 232 -23.69 -7.21 -34.05
CA PHE A 232 -22.30 -7.61 -33.93
C PHE A 232 -22.14 -8.77 -32.96
N THR A 233 -22.69 -8.64 -31.74
CA THR A 233 -22.56 -9.67 -30.72
C THR A 233 -23.19 -10.97 -31.18
N ARG A 234 -24.44 -10.94 -31.65
CA ARG A 234 -25.13 -12.14 -32.16
C ARG A 234 -24.34 -12.83 -33.27
N HIS A 235 -23.96 -12.07 -34.30
CA HIS A 235 -23.33 -12.64 -35.49
C HIS A 235 -21.95 -13.21 -35.18
N ILE A 236 -21.15 -12.54 -34.35
CA ILE A 236 -19.83 -13.04 -33.96
C ILE A 236 -19.93 -14.35 -33.16
N TRP A 237 -20.87 -14.43 -32.20
CA TRP A 237 -21.10 -15.66 -31.44
C TRP A 237 -21.66 -16.81 -32.29
N LEU A 238 -22.50 -16.51 -33.29
CA LEU A 238 -23.05 -17.51 -34.23
C LEU A 238 -21.98 -18.18 -35.11
N MET A 239 -20.78 -17.59 -35.21
CA MET A 239 -19.68 -18.17 -35.99
C MET A 239 -18.97 -19.32 -35.28
N LEU A 240 -19.29 -19.57 -34.00
CA LEU A 240 -18.74 -20.69 -33.24
C LEU A 240 -19.60 -21.95 -33.44
N THR A 241 -18.94 -23.11 -33.51
CA THR A 241 -19.62 -24.39 -33.58
C THR A 241 -20.15 -24.80 -32.21
N ASN A 242 -21.23 -25.58 -32.19
CA ASN A 242 -21.84 -26.10 -30.96
C ASN A 242 -20.87 -26.91 -30.08
N GLU A 243 -19.83 -27.50 -30.68
CA GLU A 243 -18.81 -28.27 -29.98
C GLU A 243 -17.94 -27.44 -29.03
N VAL A 244 -17.80 -26.13 -29.32
CA VAL A 244 -16.98 -25.22 -28.49
C VAL A 244 -17.85 -24.51 -27.43
N LEU A 245 -19.17 -24.59 -27.55
CA LEU A 245 -20.12 -24.02 -26.61
C LEU A 245 -20.43 -25.01 -25.49
N LYS A 246 -20.56 -24.52 -24.25
CA LYS A 246 -21.06 -25.28 -23.09
C LYS A 246 -22.60 -25.42 -23.09
N GLY A 247 -23.28 -24.83 -24.07
CA GLY A 247 -24.74 -24.76 -24.13
C GLY A 247 -25.23 -23.91 -25.29
N ILE A 248 -26.17 -23.01 -25.01
CA ILE A 248 -26.87 -22.21 -26.03
C ILE A 248 -26.03 -21.00 -26.43
N THR A 249 -25.97 -20.71 -27.74
CA THR A 249 -25.36 -19.50 -28.28
C THR A 249 -26.03 -18.23 -27.72
N PRO A 250 -25.26 -17.25 -27.23
CA PRO A 250 -25.84 -16.00 -26.73
C PRO A 250 -26.70 -15.28 -27.77
N HIS A 251 -27.91 -14.88 -27.37
CA HIS A 251 -28.85 -14.14 -28.23
C HIS A 251 -29.38 -12.88 -27.52
N PRO A 252 -28.53 -11.86 -27.31
CA PRO A 252 -28.90 -10.66 -26.57
C PRO A 252 -29.98 -9.85 -27.30
N ASN A 253 -30.96 -9.31 -26.58
CA ASN A 253 -32.04 -8.46 -27.12
C ASN A 253 -31.89 -6.98 -26.75
N SER A 254 -30.91 -6.65 -25.90
CA SER A 254 -30.59 -5.28 -25.50
C SER A 254 -29.09 -5.02 -25.57
N LEU A 255 -28.69 -3.74 -25.62
CA LEU A 255 -27.28 -3.35 -25.58
C LEU A 255 -26.61 -3.85 -24.28
N GLN A 256 -27.33 -3.79 -23.17
CA GLN A 256 -26.86 -4.29 -21.87
C GLN A 256 -26.56 -5.79 -21.90
N GLU A 257 -27.48 -6.60 -22.44
CA GLU A 257 -27.25 -8.03 -22.60
C GLU A 257 -26.10 -8.32 -23.56
N ALA A 258 -26.01 -7.58 -24.67
CA ALA A 258 -24.95 -7.75 -25.65
C ALA A 258 -23.57 -7.46 -25.04
N MET A 259 -23.44 -6.42 -24.23
CA MET A 259 -22.19 -6.11 -23.51
C MET A 259 -21.87 -7.16 -22.43
N LYS A 260 -22.88 -7.70 -21.73
CA LYS A 260 -22.69 -8.79 -20.76
C LYS A 260 -22.09 -10.04 -21.40
N CYS A 261 -22.42 -10.35 -22.65
CA CYS A 261 -21.82 -11.48 -23.39
C CYS A 261 -20.29 -11.37 -23.51
N TRP A 262 -19.74 -10.16 -23.40
CA TRP A 262 -18.30 -9.88 -23.49
C TRP A 262 -17.62 -9.74 -22.12
N THR A 263 -18.26 -10.21 -21.05
CA THR A 263 -17.68 -10.30 -19.71
C THR A 263 -16.87 -11.59 -19.54
N ILE A 264 -15.81 -11.57 -18.73
CA ILE A 264 -15.00 -12.76 -18.43
C ILE A 264 -15.86 -13.92 -17.95
N THR A 265 -16.79 -13.66 -17.03
CA THR A 265 -17.68 -14.68 -16.47
C THR A 265 -18.61 -15.25 -17.54
N SER A 266 -19.27 -14.39 -18.34
CA SER A 266 -20.15 -14.86 -19.41
C SER A 266 -19.39 -15.67 -20.46
N VAL A 267 -18.18 -15.25 -20.85
CA VAL A 267 -17.36 -15.96 -21.83
C VAL A 267 -16.92 -17.32 -21.28
N ASP A 268 -16.45 -17.36 -20.04
CA ASP A 268 -16.03 -18.59 -19.37
C ASP A 268 -17.21 -19.56 -19.18
N ASP A 269 -18.41 -19.06 -18.85
CA ASP A 269 -19.63 -19.87 -18.72
C ASP A 269 -20.15 -20.39 -20.08
N THR A 270 -19.90 -19.65 -21.17
CA THR A 270 -20.42 -19.99 -22.51
C THR A 270 -19.52 -20.98 -23.26
N LEU A 271 -18.19 -20.93 -23.06
CA LEU A 271 -17.23 -21.68 -23.87
C LEU A 271 -16.55 -22.82 -23.11
N ALA A 272 -16.37 -23.94 -23.78
CA ALA A 272 -15.74 -25.14 -23.23
C ALA A 272 -14.28 -24.91 -22.83
N ALA A 273 -13.52 -24.17 -23.66
CA ALA A 273 -12.12 -23.85 -23.45
C ALA A 273 -11.80 -22.41 -23.89
N VAL A 274 -11.30 -21.60 -22.96
CA VAL A 274 -11.00 -20.18 -23.16
C VAL A 274 -9.59 -19.84 -22.67
N ALA A 275 -8.89 -18.99 -23.40
CA ALA A 275 -7.61 -18.41 -22.99
C ALA A 275 -7.71 -16.89 -23.01
N PHE A 276 -7.38 -16.25 -21.89
CA PHE A 276 -7.35 -14.80 -21.78
C PHE A 276 -5.92 -14.26 -21.85
N GLU A 277 -5.71 -13.29 -22.73
CA GLU A 277 -4.44 -12.59 -22.89
C GLU A 277 -4.53 -11.16 -22.32
N ALA A 278 -3.50 -10.80 -21.55
CA ALA A 278 -3.37 -9.47 -20.97
C ALA A 278 -3.02 -8.44 -22.06
N CYS A 279 -3.73 -7.31 -22.04
CA CYS A 279 -3.42 -6.15 -22.87
C CYS A 279 -2.70 -5.09 -22.04
N ASN A 280 -1.75 -4.37 -22.64
CA ASN A 280 -1.04 -3.27 -21.97
C ASN A 280 -1.49 -1.89 -22.46
N SER A 281 -2.49 -1.83 -23.35
CA SER A 281 -2.92 -0.58 -23.97
C SER A 281 -3.56 0.36 -22.95
N GLY A 282 -2.96 1.53 -22.73
CA GLY A 282 -3.50 2.56 -21.84
C GLY A 282 -3.12 2.42 -20.36
N LEU A 283 -2.32 1.42 -19.98
CA LEU A 283 -1.77 1.34 -18.62
C LEU A 283 -0.65 2.36 -18.40
N GLN A 284 -0.73 3.08 -17.28
CA GLN A 284 0.31 4.01 -16.85
C GLN A 284 1.45 3.27 -16.14
N ASP A 285 2.65 3.86 -16.14
CA ASP A 285 3.75 3.44 -15.27
C ASP A 285 3.80 4.29 -14.00
N HIS A 286 4.61 3.87 -13.02
CA HIS A 286 4.85 4.58 -11.75
C HIS A 286 5.34 6.05 -11.87
N THR A 287 5.71 6.52 -13.07
CA THR A 287 6.13 7.90 -13.32
C THR A 287 5.03 8.75 -13.97
N GLY A 288 3.83 8.20 -14.16
CA GLY A 288 2.73 8.88 -14.87
C GLY A 288 3.00 9.07 -16.36
N VAL A 289 4.12 8.54 -16.87
CA VAL A 289 4.49 8.61 -18.29
C VAL A 289 4.12 7.27 -18.93
N THR A 290 3.48 7.30 -20.10
CA THR A 290 3.27 6.10 -20.92
C THR A 290 4.59 5.72 -21.62
N ALA A 291 5.67 5.53 -20.86
CA ALA A 291 7.00 5.27 -21.41
C ALA A 291 7.15 3.78 -21.74
N GLY A 292 7.14 3.47 -23.03
CA GLY A 292 8.16 2.58 -23.57
C GLY A 292 8.22 1.13 -23.05
N ARG A 293 7.16 0.36 -23.34
CA ARG A 293 7.21 -1.01 -23.90
C ARG A 293 7.79 -2.16 -23.05
N LEU A 294 6.88 -2.87 -22.38
CA LEU A 294 6.93 -4.34 -22.22
C LEU A 294 5.58 -4.92 -22.68
N GLY A 295 5.57 -5.72 -23.75
CA GLY A 295 4.39 -6.42 -24.30
C GLY A 295 3.95 -6.00 -25.73
N PRO A 296 3.15 -6.82 -26.43
CA PRO A 296 2.72 -6.56 -27.81
C PRO A 296 1.93 -5.25 -27.94
N ARG A 297 2.20 -4.47 -28.99
CA ARG A 297 1.49 -3.21 -29.31
C ARG A 297 0.02 -3.49 -29.61
N SER A 298 -0.81 -3.48 -28.59
CA SER A 298 -2.26 -3.62 -28.74
C SER A 298 -2.91 -2.23 -28.82
N ARG A 299 -3.88 -2.06 -29.72
CA ARG A 299 -4.74 -0.87 -29.78
C ARG A 299 -5.61 -0.79 -28.51
N ARG A 300 -5.96 0.43 -28.06
CA ARG A 300 -6.94 0.61 -26.99
C ARG A 300 -8.27 -0.03 -27.38
N PHE A 301 -9.07 -0.40 -26.40
CA PHE A 301 -10.30 -1.14 -26.65
C PHE A 301 -11.30 -0.37 -27.53
N GLY A 302 -11.52 0.93 -27.28
CA GLY A 302 -12.32 1.77 -28.17
C GLY A 302 -11.80 1.81 -29.61
N ASP A 303 -10.49 1.96 -29.81
CA ASP A 303 -9.86 1.99 -31.14
C ASP A 303 -9.99 0.65 -31.90
N ARG A 304 -10.29 -0.44 -31.20
CA ARG A 304 -10.54 -1.76 -31.81
C ARG A 304 -11.91 -1.84 -32.48
N SER A 305 -12.83 -0.93 -32.19
CA SER A 305 -14.12 -0.85 -32.91
C SER A 305 -13.91 -0.86 -34.42
N THR A 306 -12.91 -0.13 -34.93
CA THR A 306 -12.53 -0.09 -36.36
C THR A 306 -12.12 -1.44 -36.97
N LEU A 307 -11.70 -2.41 -36.15
CA LEU A 307 -11.38 -3.77 -36.63
C LEU A 307 -12.65 -4.60 -36.85
N PHE A 308 -13.69 -4.33 -36.07
CA PHE A 308 -14.96 -5.06 -36.12
C PHE A 308 -16.02 -4.31 -36.94
N PHE A 309 -15.91 -2.99 -37.04
CA PHE A 309 -16.73 -2.09 -37.85
C PHE A 309 -15.82 -1.35 -38.85
N PRO A 310 -15.30 -2.06 -39.87
CA PRO A 310 -14.43 -1.47 -40.87
C PRO A 310 -15.20 -0.50 -41.77
N ASP A 311 -14.52 0.53 -42.26
CA ASP A 311 -15.09 1.46 -43.25
C ASP A 311 -15.43 0.74 -44.57
N PRO A 312 -16.39 1.25 -45.36
CA PRO A 312 -16.78 0.64 -46.64
C PRO A 312 -15.63 0.42 -47.62
N ASP A 313 -14.64 1.32 -47.57
CA ASP A 313 -13.46 1.29 -48.46
C ASP A 313 -12.34 0.38 -47.94
N ALA A 314 -12.51 -0.26 -46.77
CA ALA A 314 -11.48 -1.11 -46.20
C ALA A 314 -11.36 -2.43 -46.98
N SER A 315 -10.12 -2.82 -47.29
CA SER A 315 -9.87 -4.10 -47.96
C SER A 315 -10.06 -5.27 -46.99
N TYR A 316 -10.86 -6.24 -47.39
CA TYR A 316 -10.94 -7.55 -46.75
C TYR A 316 -10.54 -8.65 -47.74
N LYS A 317 -10.16 -9.81 -47.22
CA LYS A 317 -9.83 -10.96 -48.06
C LYS A 317 -11.10 -11.72 -48.38
N ASP A 318 -11.41 -11.82 -49.67
CA ASP A 318 -12.42 -12.73 -50.19
C ASP A 318 -12.13 -14.15 -49.68
N ASN A 319 -13.20 -14.86 -49.28
CA ASN A 319 -13.13 -16.22 -48.73
C ASN A 319 -12.64 -16.33 -47.27
N THR A 320 -12.77 -15.26 -46.47
CA THR A 320 -12.58 -15.33 -45.01
C THR A 320 -13.91 -15.37 -44.28
N GLN A 321 -13.88 -15.77 -43.01
CA GLN A 321 -15.00 -15.68 -42.07
C GLN A 321 -15.73 -14.33 -42.05
N TRP A 322 -15.06 -13.25 -42.48
CA TRP A 322 -15.63 -11.92 -42.58
C TRP A 322 -16.58 -11.75 -43.77
N SER A 323 -16.40 -12.44 -44.90
CA SER A 323 -17.18 -12.16 -46.12
C SER A 323 -18.70 -12.29 -45.90
N THR A 324 -19.13 -13.30 -45.12
CA THR A 324 -20.53 -13.50 -44.76
C THR A 324 -21.11 -12.36 -43.90
N LEU A 325 -20.27 -11.59 -43.20
CA LEU A 325 -20.69 -10.45 -42.39
C LEU A 325 -20.77 -9.15 -43.21
N TRP A 326 -20.02 -9.07 -44.31
CA TRP A 326 -19.97 -7.94 -45.25
C TRP A 326 -21.11 -7.95 -46.27
N GLU A 327 -21.76 -9.10 -46.47
CA GLU A 327 -22.84 -9.29 -47.44
C GLU A 327 -24.19 -9.56 -46.76
N GLY A 328 -25.29 -9.33 -47.50
CA GLY A 328 -26.65 -9.68 -47.08
C GLY A 328 -27.09 -9.06 -45.75
N ASP A 329 -27.53 -9.92 -44.82
CA ASP A 329 -28.01 -9.54 -43.49
C ASP A 329 -26.90 -9.48 -42.44
N GLY A 330 -25.63 -9.49 -42.86
CA GLY A 330 -24.49 -9.32 -41.97
C GLY A 330 -24.48 -7.98 -41.25
N TYR A 331 -23.86 -7.92 -40.06
CA TYR A 331 -23.87 -6.68 -39.27
C TYR A 331 -22.96 -5.61 -39.87
N ILE A 332 -21.92 -6.01 -40.64
CA ILE A 332 -21.03 -5.07 -41.33
C ILE A 332 -21.77 -4.47 -42.52
N ALA A 333 -22.53 -5.28 -43.28
CA ALA A 333 -23.43 -4.79 -44.31
C ALA A 333 -24.44 -3.77 -43.74
N GLU A 334 -25.06 -4.08 -42.60
CA GLU A 334 -25.98 -3.14 -41.93
C GLU A 334 -25.29 -1.87 -41.44
N PHE A 335 -24.07 -1.98 -40.92
CA PHE A 335 -23.25 -0.82 -40.57
C PHE A 335 -23.00 0.07 -41.78
N HIS A 336 -22.60 -0.51 -42.92
CA HIS A 336 -22.36 0.22 -44.17
C HIS A 336 -23.62 0.89 -44.71
N ARG A 337 -24.77 0.21 -44.68
CA ARG A 337 -26.06 0.82 -45.03
C ARG A 337 -26.40 1.99 -44.11
N THR A 338 -26.18 1.83 -42.81
CA THR A 338 -26.46 2.86 -41.80
C THR A 338 -25.62 4.11 -42.06
N ILE A 339 -24.30 3.97 -42.20
CA ILE A 339 -23.42 5.12 -42.42
C ILE A 339 -23.64 5.79 -43.77
N GLN A 340 -24.02 5.07 -44.83
CA GLN A 340 -24.32 5.66 -46.14
C GLN A 340 -25.45 6.69 -46.08
N THR A 341 -26.42 6.49 -45.20
CA THR A 341 -27.57 7.40 -45.02
C THR A 341 -27.28 8.58 -44.08
N MET A 342 -26.15 8.57 -43.39
CA MET A 342 -25.77 9.58 -42.39
C MET A 342 -24.82 10.64 -42.97
N ASP A 343 -24.91 11.86 -42.45
CA ASP A 343 -23.92 12.93 -42.69
C ASP A 343 -22.61 12.68 -41.94
N GLU A 344 -21.58 13.50 -42.18
CA GLU A 344 -20.25 13.30 -41.62
C GLU A 344 -20.22 13.40 -40.08
N ASP A 345 -21.00 14.33 -39.51
CA ASP A 345 -21.08 14.53 -38.05
C ASP A 345 -21.79 13.36 -37.37
N GLN A 346 -22.87 12.86 -37.98
CA GLN A 346 -23.59 11.67 -37.54
C GLN A 346 -22.72 10.41 -37.64
N ARG A 347 -21.94 10.25 -38.72
CA ARG A 347 -20.99 9.13 -38.86
C ARG A 347 -19.92 9.18 -37.78
N ALA A 348 -19.38 10.36 -37.49
CA ALA A 348 -18.39 10.54 -36.43
C ALA A 348 -19.01 10.21 -35.05
N SER A 349 -20.22 10.68 -34.78
CA SER A 349 -20.96 10.39 -33.55
C SER A 349 -21.23 8.89 -33.37
N LEU A 350 -21.68 8.21 -34.43
CA LEU A 350 -21.91 6.75 -34.42
C LEU A 350 -20.63 5.97 -34.12
N LYS A 351 -19.52 6.31 -34.80
CA LYS A 351 -18.21 5.68 -34.57
C LYS A 351 -17.70 5.94 -33.16
N GLN A 352 -17.91 7.14 -32.63
CA GLN A 352 -17.57 7.48 -31.26
C GLN A 352 -18.39 6.68 -30.25
N GLY A 353 -19.72 6.57 -30.45
CA GLY A 353 -20.58 5.74 -29.59
C GLY A 353 -20.20 4.26 -29.61
N LEU A 354 -19.85 3.71 -30.78
CA LEU A 354 -19.30 2.34 -30.88
C LEU A 354 -17.97 2.22 -30.12
N SER A 355 -17.06 3.18 -30.25
CA SER A 355 -15.79 3.21 -29.51
C SER A 355 -16.00 3.24 -27.98
N GLU A 356 -17.02 3.96 -27.51
CA GLU A 356 -17.40 4.01 -26.09
C GLU A 356 -17.92 2.66 -25.61
N VAL A 357 -18.83 2.02 -26.35
CA VAL A 357 -19.31 0.66 -26.02
C VAL A 357 -18.14 -0.33 -25.95
N PHE A 358 -17.22 -0.29 -26.91
CA PHE A 358 -16.05 -1.17 -26.93
C PHE A 358 -15.08 -0.90 -25.76
N SER A 359 -15.04 0.32 -25.24
CA SER A 359 -14.20 0.68 -24.09
C SER A 359 -14.76 0.14 -22.76
N GLU A 360 -16.04 -0.23 -22.72
CA GLU A 360 -16.80 -0.63 -21.54
C GLU A 360 -17.08 -2.15 -21.47
N VAL A 361 -16.44 -2.96 -22.34
CA VAL A 361 -16.48 -4.43 -22.27
C VAL A 361 -15.19 -5.02 -21.70
N HIS A 362 -15.28 -6.17 -21.02
CA HIS A 362 -14.12 -6.81 -20.38
C HIS A 362 -13.14 -7.44 -21.37
N CYS A 363 -13.63 -8.01 -22.47
CA CYS A 363 -12.78 -8.74 -23.40
C CYS A 363 -13.37 -8.78 -24.81
N LEU A 364 -12.50 -9.02 -25.79
CA LEU A 364 -12.84 -9.15 -27.21
C LEU A 364 -11.99 -10.27 -27.83
N PRO A 365 -12.40 -10.84 -28.98
CA PRO A 365 -11.59 -11.80 -29.71
C PRO A 365 -10.21 -11.22 -30.04
N ALA A 366 -9.17 -12.05 -29.98
CA ALA A 366 -7.79 -11.57 -30.05
C ALA A 366 -7.35 -11.03 -31.42
N SER A 367 -8.01 -11.44 -32.50
CA SER A 367 -7.53 -11.26 -33.88
C SER A 367 -8.26 -10.17 -34.66
N GLY A 368 -7.49 -9.48 -35.51
CA GLY A 368 -8.01 -8.52 -36.50
C GLY A 368 -8.13 -9.05 -37.93
N SER A 369 -7.52 -10.19 -38.27
CA SER A 369 -7.58 -10.79 -39.64
C SER A 369 -8.49 -12.01 -39.75
N ARG A 370 -8.74 -12.71 -38.64
CA ARG A 370 -9.77 -13.76 -38.48
C ARG A 370 -10.64 -13.36 -37.29
N VAL A 371 -11.92 -13.74 -37.30
CA VAL A 371 -12.82 -13.41 -36.18
C VAL A 371 -12.37 -14.14 -34.92
N TRP A 372 -12.10 -15.44 -35.02
CA TRP A 372 -11.67 -16.29 -33.91
C TRP A 372 -10.24 -16.80 -34.08
N THR A 373 -9.47 -16.83 -32.99
CA THR A 373 -8.13 -17.44 -32.91
C THR A 373 -8.12 -18.50 -31.82
N GLN A 374 -7.50 -19.64 -32.10
CA GLN A 374 -7.40 -20.75 -31.16
C GLN A 374 -5.94 -21.01 -30.78
N LYS A 375 -5.70 -21.39 -29.53
CA LYS A 375 -4.38 -21.76 -29.00
C LYS A 375 -4.55 -22.88 -27.97
N ASN A 376 -3.88 -24.02 -28.20
CA ASN A 376 -4.01 -25.22 -27.37
C ASN A 376 -5.48 -25.59 -27.11
N ASP A 377 -6.26 -25.68 -28.19
CA ASP A 377 -7.70 -25.95 -28.19
C ASP A 377 -8.62 -24.90 -27.54
N ALA A 378 -8.08 -23.83 -26.95
CA ALA A 378 -8.86 -22.76 -26.34
C ALA A 378 -9.04 -21.55 -27.27
N ILE A 379 -10.22 -20.93 -27.25
CA ILE A 379 -10.47 -19.65 -27.95
C ILE A 379 -9.78 -18.52 -27.20
N VAL A 380 -9.04 -17.68 -27.94
CA VAL A 380 -8.23 -16.61 -27.36
C VAL A 380 -8.98 -15.28 -27.34
N PHE A 381 -9.10 -14.70 -26.15
CA PHE A 381 -9.65 -13.37 -25.91
C PHE A 381 -8.57 -12.43 -25.38
N ILE A 382 -8.60 -11.17 -25.79
CA ILE A 382 -7.79 -10.11 -25.20
C ILE A 382 -8.66 -9.39 -24.16
N THR A 383 -8.07 -9.10 -23.00
CA THR A 383 -8.76 -8.46 -21.87
C THR A 383 -8.52 -6.94 -21.83
N ASN A 384 -9.52 -6.20 -21.37
CA ASN A 384 -9.54 -4.74 -21.35
C ASN A 384 -8.80 -4.18 -20.11
N PRO A 385 -7.71 -3.41 -20.30
CA PRO A 385 -6.91 -2.94 -19.17
C PRO A 385 -7.60 -1.93 -18.26
N THR A 386 -8.65 -1.26 -18.72
CA THR A 386 -9.43 -0.30 -17.89
C THR A 386 -10.12 -0.98 -16.73
N PHE A 387 -10.37 -2.29 -16.83
CA PHE A 387 -11.00 -3.10 -15.80
C PHE A 387 -9.98 -3.79 -14.89
N TYR A 388 -8.67 -3.61 -15.09
CA TYR A 388 -7.69 -4.24 -14.21
C TYR A 388 -7.72 -3.59 -12.83
N ARG A 389 -7.74 -4.43 -11.80
CA ARG A 389 -7.60 -4.05 -10.39
C ARG A 389 -6.14 -3.74 -10.05
N ILE A 390 -5.57 -2.74 -10.72
CA ILE A 390 -4.18 -2.25 -10.59
C ILE A 390 -4.15 -0.73 -10.78
N ASP A 391 -3.19 -0.03 -10.16
CA ASP A 391 -3.00 1.41 -10.37
C ASP A 391 -2.02 1.67 -11.53
N CYS A 392 -0.87 0.99 -11.53
CA CYS A 392 0.13 1.12 -12.60
C CYS A 392 1.03 -0.12 -12.70
N ILE A 393 1.83 -0.23 -13.77
CA ILE A 393 2.82 -1.32 -13.91
C ILE A 393 4.15 -0.92 -13.27
N GLY A 394 4.65 -1.77 -12.36
CA GLY A 394 5.94 -1.59 -11.69
C GLY A 394 7.14 -1.97 -12.58
N ARG A 395 8.26 -1.24 -12.47
CA ARG A 395 9.52 -1.49 -13.20
C ARG A 395 10.44 -2.54 -12.57
N GLY A 396 10.01 -3.20 -11.50
CA GLY A 396 10.84 -4.21 -10.83
C GLY A 396 11.10 -5.42 -11.74
N GLY A 397 12.37 -5.69 -12.05
CA GLY A 397 12.78 -7.09 -12.22
C GLY A 397 12.44 -7.83 -10.94
N ASP A 398 12.10 -9.12 -11.03
CA ASP A 398 11.75 -9.95 -9.89
C ASP A 398 12.89 -9.96 -8.85
N ARG A 399 12.95 -8.93 -8.01
CA ARG A 399 13.30 -9.12 -6.61
C ARG A 399 12.19 -10.02 -6.14
N GLN A 400 12.46 -11.32 -6.18
CA GLN A 400 11.96 -12.24 -5.19
C GLN A 400 12.11 -11.52 -3.85
N GLN A 401 11.06 -10.80 -3.46
CA GLN A 401 10.63 -10.84 -2.11
C GLN A 401 10.59 -12.34 -1.83
N ARG A 402 11.59 -12.81 -1.09
CA ARG A 402 11.34 -13.81 -0.07
C ARG A 402 10.30 -13.21 0.88
N ALA A 403 9.09 -13.00 0.37
CA ALA A 403 7.88 -13.22 1.12
C ALA A 403 8.06 -14.66 1.58
N ILE A 404 8.37 -14.77 2.86
CA ILE A 404 8.27 -16.00 3.62
C ILE A 404 6.94 -16.59 3.19
N ARG A 405 6.99 -17.62 2.34
CA ARG A 405 5.85 -18.46 2.04
C ARG A 405 5.47 -19.10 3.37
N ALA A 406 4.59 -18.45 4.11
CA ALA A 406 3.70 -19.12 5.03
C ALA A 406 2.58 -19.78 4.21
N HIS A 407 2.94 -20.60 3.22
CA HIS A 407 2.07 -21.70 2.85
C HIS A 407 2.16 -22.68 4.03
N ARG A 408 1.17 -22.61 4.92
CA ARG A 408 0.75 -23.78 5.69
C ARG A 408 0.21 -24.79 4.67
N THR A 409 1.11 -25.48 3.96
CA THR A 409 0.81 -26.84 3.51
C THR A 409 0.78 -27.69 4.77
N MET A 410 -0.43 -27.96 5.27
CA MET A 410 -0.67 -29.11 6.14
C MET A 410 -0.15 -30.34 5.40
N LYS A 411 1.05 -30.81 5.72
CA LYS A 411 1.44 -32.17 5.39
C LYS A 411 0.63 -33.07 6.32
N LEU A 412 -0.48 -33.59 5.84
CA LEU A 412 -1.32 -34.56 6.54
C LEU A 412 -0.62 -35.91 6.83
N ILE A 413 0.64 -36.11 6.38
CA ILE A 413 1.37 -37.36 6.56
C ILE A 413 2.84 -37.07 6.92
N LYS A 414 3.29 -37.60 8.07
CA LYS A 414 4.69 -37.54 8.49
C LYS A 414 5.56 -38.28 7.47
N GLY A 415 6.64 -37.64 7.01
CA GLY A 415 7.57 -38.28 6.08
C GLY A 415 8.20 -39.53 6.69
N LYS A 416 8.43 -40.58 5.89
CA LYS A 416 8.88 -41.93 6.30
C LYS A 416 10.05 -41.94 7.30
N ARG A 417 11.00 -41.00 7.19
CA ARG A 417 12.13 -40.84 8.14
C ARG A 417 11.73 -40.28 9.51
N ILE A 418 10.77 -39.36 9.54
CA ILE A 418 10.25 -38.73 10.77
C ILE A 418 9.30 -39.71 11.46
N PHE A 419 8.46 -40.41 10.69
CA PHE A 419 7.63 -41.50 11.21
C PHE A 419 8.49 -42.65 11.78
N ALA A 420 9.58 -43.04 11.10
CA ALA A 420 10.50 -44.06 11.61
C ALA A 420 11.25 -43.61 12.88
N ALA A 421 11.55 -42.31 13.03
CA ALA A 421 12.16 -41.78 14.26
C ALA A 421 11.17 -41.78 15.43
N ASP A 422 9.93 -41.34 15.20
CA ASP A 422 8.86 -41.36 16.22
C ASP A 422 8.42 -42.80 16.59
N LEU A 423 8.50 -43.74 15.65
CA LEU A 423 8.22 -45.16 15.89
C LEU A 423 9.33 -45.83 16.72
N MET A 424 10.57 -45.34 16.62
CA MET A 424 11.71 -45.80 17.43
C MET A 424 11.69 -45.20 18.84
N ASP A 425 11.22 -43.95 18.98
CA ASP A 425 11.03 -43.28 20.28
C ASP A 425 9.80 -43.79 21.07
N SER A 426 8.86 -44.49 20.42
CA SER A 426 7.65 -45.02 21.07
C SER A 426 7.75 -46.47 21.57
N GLN A 427 8.89 -47.14 21.37
CA GLN A 427 9.12 -48.51 21.86
C GLN A 427 9.79 -48.48 23.25
N PRO A 428 9.22 -49.09 24.31
CA PRO A 428 9.73 -48.92 25.68
C PRO A 428 11.02 -49.66 26.00
N PHE A 429 11.57 -50.49 25.10
CA PHE A 429 12.78 -51.27 25.37
C PHE A 429 13.54 -51.59 24.08
N ASN A 430 14.66 -50.91 23.81
CA ASN A 430 15.99 -51.55 23.82
C ASN A 430 17.15 -50.63 23.43
N THR A 431 18.13 -50.62 24.33
CA THR A 431 19.59 -50.64 24.13
C THR A 431 20.13 -50.46 22.71
N ASP A 432 20.76 -49.32 22.41
CA ASP A 432 22.18 -49.32 22.00
C ASP A 432 22.78 -47.90 21.91
N GLY A 433 23.76 -47.62 22.78
CA GLY A 433 24.46 -46.33 22.91
C GLY A 433 25.42 -45.97 21.76
N ASN A 434 25.38 -46.68 20.63
CA ASN A 434 26.39 -46.60 19.58
C ASN A 434 26.07 -45.65 18.42
N LEU A 435 24.83 -45.16 18.27
CA LEU A 435 24.47 -44.24 17.18
C LEU A 435 24.76 -42.76 17.47
N ARG A 436 24.66 -42.32 18.74
CA ARG A 436 24.96 -40.93 19.15
C ARG A 436 26.43 -40.53 18.95
N ARG A 437 27.37 -41.49 18.99
CA ARG A 437 28.79 -41.23 18.76
C ARG A 437 29.15 -40.95 17.29
N LYS A 438 28.31 -41.36 16.31
CA LYS A 438 28.59 -41.13 14.88
C LYS A 438 28.29 -39.69 14.43
N THR A 439 27.27 -39.03 14.98
CA THR A 439 26.90 -37.65 14.62
C THR A 439 27.88 -36.61 15.17
N GLU A 440 28.47 -36.85 16.34
CA GLU A 440 29.43 -35.93 16.95
C GLU A 440 30.79 -35.93 16.24
N ARG A 441 31.24 -37.11 15.77
CA ARG A 441 32.46 -37.26 14.97
C ARG A 441 32.34 -36.57 13.60
N GLN A 442 31.13 -36.52 13.03
CA GLN A 442 30.82 -35.81 11.79
C GLN A 442 30.81 -34.28 11.99
N LYS A 443 30.18 -33.80 13.06
CA LYS A 443 30.20 -32.36 13.44
C LYS A 443 31.61 -31.85 13.70
N ARG A 444 32.48 -32.64 14.35
CA ARG A 444 33.89 -32.29 14.54
C ARG A 444 34.67 -32.19 13.23
N ARG A 445 34.43 -33.09 12.27
CA ARG A 445 35.07 -33.04 10.94
C ARG A 445 34.66 -31.81 10.12
N GLU A 446 33.41 -31.36 10.24
CA GLU A 446 32.94 -30.14 9.57
C GLU A 446 33.53 -28.86 10.18
N LEU A 447 33.62 -28.79 11.52
CA LEU A 447 34.28 -27.69 12.23
C LEU A 447 35.77 -27.59 11.87
N GLN A 448 36.46 -28.73 11.77
CA GLN A 448 37.88 -28.77 11.41
C GLN A 448 38.13 -28.30 9.96
N LYS A 449 37.25 -28.68 9.02
CA LYS A 449 37.30 -28.19 7.63
C LYS A 449 37.13 -26.68 7.51
N LYS A 450 36.22 -26.09 8.30
CA LYS A 450 36.01 -24.63 8.34
C LYS A 450 37.24 -23.87 8.84
N MET A 451 37.92 -24.38 9.87
CA MET A 451 39.14 -23.75 10.39
C MET A 451 40.33 -23.82 9.41
N THR A 452 40.45 -24.91 8.63
CA THR A 452 41.53 -25.03 7.62
C THR A 452 41.33 -24.13 6.40
N MET A 453 40.10 -23.83 6.00
CA MET A 453 39.81 -22.90 4.89
C MET A 453 40.15 -21.45 5.25
N ALA A 454 39.95 -21.06 6.51
CA ALA A 454 40.30 -19.71 7.00
C ALA A 454 41.82 -19.44 7.01
N LYS A 455 42.66 -20.47 7.19
CA LYS A 455 44.13 -20.34 7.13
C LYS A 455 44.70 -20.25 5.71
N LYS A 456 43.96 -20.69 4.68
CA LYS A 456 44.42 -20.64 3.26
C LYS A 456 44.18 -19.30 2.55
N ASN A 457 43.42 -18.37 3.15
CA ASN A 457 43.10 -17.06 2.58
C ASN A 457 43.90 -15.88 3.18
N LYS A 458 45.09 -16.12 3.73
CA LYS A 458 46.06 -15.04 3.98
C LYS A 458 46.96 -14.90 2.75
N ARG A 459 46.74 -13.84 1.96
CA ARG A 459 47.54 -13.49 0.78
C ARG A 459 48.99 -13.23 1.19
N VAL A 460 49.93 -13.83 0.47
CA VAL A 460 51.38 -13.53 0.55
C VAL A 460 51.61 -12.15 -0.10
N PRO A 461 52.35 -11.21 0.53
CA PRO A 461 52.66 -9.93 -0.08
C PRO A 461 53.60 -10.10 -1.28
N PRO A 462 53.52 -9.23 -2.30
CA PRO A 462 54.28 -9.39 -3.54
C PRO A 462 55.79 -9.18 -3.32
N PRO A 463 56.66 -9.90 -4.05
CA PRO A 463 58.11 -9.77 -3.91
C PRO A 463 58.63 -8.44 -4.49
N PRO A 464 59.78 -7.93 -4.00
CA PRO A 464 60.36 -6.67 -4.48
C PRO A 464 60.83 -6.79 -5.93
N ARG A 465 60.56 -5.77 -6.75
CA ARG A 465 61.02 -5.72 -8.16
C ARG A 465 62.56 -5.63 -8.22
N PRO A 466 63.23 -6.42 -9.09
CA PRO A 466 64.66 -6.29 -9.30
C PRO A 466 65.00 -4.99 -10.07
N ARG A 467 66.04 -4.29 -9.62
CA ARG A 467 66.62 -3.12 -10.28
C ARG A 467 67.21 -3.55 -11.64
N ARG A 468 66.84 -2.86 -12.72
CA ARG A 468 67.48 -3.03 -14.03
C ARG A 468 68.90 -2.45 -14.00
N PRO A 469 69.90 -3.11 -14.59
CA PRO A 469 71.24 -2.56 -14.72
C PRO A 469 71.26 -1.45 -15.79
N PHE A 470 71.98 -0.38 -15.51
CA PHE A 470 72.35 0.67 -16.45
C PHE A 470 73.25 0.10 -17.56
N PRO A 471 72.99 0.38 -18.85
CA PRO A 471 73.98 0.15 -19.88
C PRO A 471 74.97 1.32 -19.89
N MET A 472 76.23 1.04 -19.54
CA MET A 472 77.34 1.93 -19.86
C MET A 472 77.87 1.60 -21.26
N THR A 473 77.97 2.67 -22.05
CA THR A 473 78.97 2.96 -23.10
C THR A 473 79.05 2.06 -24.34
N GLN A 474 78.79 2.68 -25.50
CA GLN A 474 79.80 2.76 -26.55
C GLN A 474 79.95 4.22 -27.00
N LEU A 475 81.21 4.67 -26.97
CA LEU A 475 81.71 5.83 -27.70
C LEU A 475 81.66 5.54 -29.20
N GLU A 476 81.42 6.55 -30.02
CA GLU A 476 82.40 7.08 -30.99
C GLU A 476 81.75 8.21 -31.82
N ASP A 477 82.44 9.35 -31.80
CA ASP A 477 82.68 10.34 -32.86
C ASP A 477 81.54 10.81 -33.78
N ILE A 478 81.36 12.13 -33.85
CA ILE A 478 81.81 12.93 -34.99
C ILE A 478 81.81 14.43 -34.61
N VAL A 479 82.95 15.03 -34.93
CA VAL A 479 83.32 16.45 -34.92
C VAL A 479 82.54 17.21 -36.00
N GLU A 480 81.95 18.35 -35.65
CA GLU A 480 82.25 19.73 -36.10
C GLU A 480 81.05 20.66 -35.88
#